data_AF-A0A2A4E9M7-F1
#
_entry.id   AF-A0A2A4E9M7-F1
#
_cell.length_a   1.000
_cell.length_b   1.000
_cell.length_c   1.000
_cell.angle_alpha   90.00
_cell.angle_beta   90.00
_cell.angle_gamma   90.00
#
_symmetry.space_group_name_H-M   'P 1'
#
loop_
_entity.id
_entity.type
_entity.pdbx_description
1 polymer ?
#
loop_
_entity_poly.entity_id
_entity_poly.type
_entity_poly.pdbx_seq_one_letter_code
_entity_poly.pdbx_strand_id
1 'polypeptide(L)'
;MPDSTSASARFLAPAQVAELLSIEIDEVIELVYQGRLRGSRLGSPARWRVEESSLAEYLAEQTEEARRMALWRQANEASFPEVWGISRTHGT
;
A
#
# COMPACT_ATOMS: atom_id res chain seq x y z
N MET A 1 -13.85 30.17 6.07
CA MET A 1 -13.70 29.65 4.70
C MET A 1 -12.22 29.75 4.33
N PRO A 2 -11.41 28.68 4.40
CA PRO A 2 -10.11 28.70 3.77
C PRO A 2 -10.21 28.14 2.34
N ASP A 3 -9.53 28.83 1.43
CA ASP A 3 -9.31 28.52 0.02
C ASP A 3 -9.16 27.02 -0.26
N SER A 4 -10.17 26.43 -0.92
CA SER A 4 -9.93 25.25 -1.74
C SER A 4 -9.14 25.71 -2.95
N THR A 5 -7.81 25.83 -2.79
CA THR A 5 -6.92 25.92 -3.95
C THR A 5 -7.35 24.77 -4.86
N SER A 6 -7.80 25.07 -6.07
CA SER A 6 -8.10 24.06 -7.07
C SER A 6 -6.78 23.32 -7.27
N ALA A 7 -6.61 22.20 -6.58
CA ALA A 7 -5.37 21.45 -6.57
C ALA A 7 -5.14 21.00 -8.01
N SER A 8 -4.35 21.78 -8.73
CA SER A 8 -3.99 21.47 -10.10
C SER A 8 -3.38 20.09 -10.06
N ALA A 9 -3.85 19.19 -10.94
CA ALA A 9 -3.35 17.82 -10.98
C ALA A 9 -1.81 17.86 -11.05
N ARG A 10 -1.16 17.38 -9.99
CA ARG A 10 0.28 17.33 -9.88
C ARG A 10 0.77 16.01 -10.44
N PHE A 11 1.77 16.11 -11.31
CA PHE A 11 2.34 14.97 -11.99
C PHE A 11 3.81 14.81 -11.59
N LEU A 12 4.16 13.60 -11.18
CA LEU A 12 5.51 13.22 -10.80
C LEU A 12 6.18 12.43 -11.92
N ALA A 13 7.49 12.63 -12.11
CA ALA A 13 8.26 11.70 -12.91
C ALA A 13 8.39 10.35 -12.18
N PRO A 14 8.49 9.21 -12.87
CA PRO A 14 8.72 7.91 -12.23
C PRO A 14 9.93 7.90 -11.29
N ALA A 15 11.01 8.61 -11.67
CA ALA A 15 12.19 8.77 -10.80
C ALA A 15 11.87 9.46 -9.47
N GLN A 16 10.97 10.45 -9.47
CA GLN A 16 10.58 11.13 -8.23
C GLN A 16 9.75 10.21 -7.33
N VAL A 17 8.89 9.38 -7.92
CA VAL A 17 8.09 8.39 -7.18
C VAL A 17 9.00 7.30 -6.59
N ALA A 18 9.97 6.83 -7.37
CA ALA A 18 10.96 5.85 -6.95
C ALA A 18 11.73 6.33 -5.72
N GLU A 19 12.24 7.57 -5.76
CA GLU A 19 12.91 8.23 -4.62
C GLU A 19 11.98 8.31 -3.39
N LEU A 20 10.74 8.75 -3.57
CA LEU A 20 9.78 8.89 -2.47
C LEU A 20 9.43 7.56 -1.79
N LEU A 21 9.35 6.49 -2.57
CA LEU A 21 9.00 5.16 -2.08
C LEU A 21 10.22 4.31 -1.72
N SER A 22 11.44 4.79 -2.02
CA SER A 22 12.68 4.02 -1.90
C SER A 22 12.63 2.67 -2.64
N ILE A 23 12.11 2.69 -3.87
CA ILE A 23 12.02 1.53 -4.78
C ILE A 23 12.68 1.86 -6.12
N GLU A 24 12.87 0.87 -6.98
CA GLU A 24 13.45 1.09 -8.31
C GLU A 24 12.47 1.77 -9.28
N ILE A 25 13.01 2.49 -10.28
CA ILE A 25 12.19 3.15 -11.30
C ILE A 25 11.38 2.14 -12.11
N ASP A 26 11.97 0.99 -12.43
CA ASP A 26 11.29 -0.08 -13.15
C ASP A 26 10.11 -0.63 -12.35
N GLU A 27 10.22 -0.72 -11.02
CA GLU A 27 9.09 -1.12 -10.15
C GLU A 27 7.95 -0.09 -10.21
N VAL A 28 8.26 1.21 -10.24
CA VAL A 28 7.23 2.26 -10.44
C VAL A 28 6.51 2.07 -11.78
N ILE A 29 7.26 1.75 -12.84
CA ILE A 29 6.69 1.52 -14.17
C ILE A 29 5.79 0.27 -14.17
N GLU A 30 6.21 -0.80 -13.49
CA GLU A 30 5.40 -2.00 -13.31
C GLU A 30 4.10 -1.70 -12.53
N LEU A 31 4.15 -0.88 -11.48
CA LEU A 31 2.94 -0.46 -10.76
C LEU A 31 1.95 0.30 -11.66
N VAL A 32 2.47 1.09 -12.62
CA VAL A 32 1.63 1.75 -13.64
C VAL A 32 1.03 0.73 -14.60
N TYR A 33 1.82 -0.23 -15.08
CA TYR A 33 1.33 -1.29 -15.97
C TYR A 33 0.27 -2.19 -15.30
N GLN A 34 0.42 -2.45 -14.01
CA GLN A 34 -0.54 -3.20 -13.20
C GLN A 34 -1.82 -2.41 -12.88
N GLY A 35 -1.88 -1.12 -13.25
CA GLY A 35 -3.00 -0.24 -12.94
C GLY A 35 -3.09 0.16 -11.46
N ARG A 36 -2.05 -0.11 -10.67
CA ARG A 36 -1.97 0.30 -9.26
C ARG A 36 -1.63 1.78 -9.10
N LEU A 37 -0.92 2.35 -10.08
CA LEU A 37 -0.66 3.79 -10.19
C LEU A 37 -1.21 4.32 -11.52
N ARG A 38 -1.90 5.47 -11.47
CA ARG A 38 -2.35 6.17 -12.68
C ARG A 38 -1.16 6.89 -13.30
N GLY A 39 -0.77 6.46 -14.50
CA GLY A 39 0.31 7.04 -15.29
C GLY A 39 -0.07 7.32 -16.73
N SER A 40 0.48 8.39 -17.30
CA SER A 40 0.31 8.77 -18.70
C SER A 40 1.65 9.12 -19.35
N ARG A 41 1.78 8.85 -20.65
CA ARG A 41 2.94 9.27 -21.46
C ARG A 41 2.64 10.62 -22.10
N LEU A 42 3.38 11.64 -21.72
CA LEU A 42 3.17 13.02 -22.17
C LEU A 42 4.39 13.56 -22.93
N GLY A 43 4.15 14.40 -23.94
CA GLY A 43 5.17 15.13 -24.69
C GLY A 43 5.83 14.36 -25.85
N SER A 44 6.84 14.99 -26.45
CA SER A 44 7.68 14.43 -27.51
C SER A 44 9.16 14.73 -27.20
N PRO A 45 10.01 13.73 -26.92
CA PRO A 45 9.68 12.31 -26.80
C PRO A 45 8.75 12.03 -25.63
N ALA A 46 7.94 10.97 -25.76
CA ALA A 46 6.98 10.57 -24.76
C ALA A 46 7.66 10.22 -23.42
N ARG A 47 7.28 10.90 -22.34
CA ARG A 47 7.80 10.64 -20.99
C ARG A 47 6.66 10.27 -20.05
N TRP A 48 6.86 9.25 -19.24
CA TRP A 48 5.92 8.83 -18.22
C TRP A 48 5.74 9.92 -17.15
N ARG A 49 4.49 10.08 -16.71
CA ARG A 49 4.07 10.96 -15.63
C ARG A 49 3.02 10.24 -14.80
N VAL A 50 3.22 10.23 -13.48
CA VAL A 50 2.34 9.60 -12.50
C VAL A 50 1.54 10.69 -11.80
N GLU A 51 0.24 10.47 -11.60
CA GLU A 51 -0.59 11.38 -10.81
C GLU A 51 -0.23 11.31 -9.32
N GLU A 52 0.07 12.45 -8.70
CA GLU A 52 0.40 12.53 -7.27
C GLU A 52 -0.78 12.05 -6.39
N SER A 53 -2.02 12.37 -6.78
CA SER A 53 -3.23 11.86 -6.12
C SER A 53 -3.30 10.34 -6.12
N SER A 54 -2.96 9.70 -7.24
CA SER A 54 -2.94 8.24 -7.34
C SER A 54 -1.88 7.61 -6.44
N LEU A 55 -0.73 8.27 -6.26
CA LEU A 55 0.29 7.82 -5.31
C LEU A 55 -0.20 7.89 -3.87
N ALA A 56 -0.89 8.98 -3.50
CA ALA A 56 -1.47 9.12 -2.17
C ALA A 56 -2.58 8.07 -1.91
N GLU A 57 -3.45 7.83 -2.90
CA GLU A 57 -4.47 6.77 -2.85
C GLU A 57 -3.82 5.39 -2.65
N TYR A 58 -2.80 5.06 -3.43
CA TYR A 58 -2.05 3.81 -3.33
C TYR A 58 -1.46 3.59 -1.93
N LEU A 59 -0.81 4.60 -1.36
CA LEU A 59 -0.20 4.50 -0.02
C LEU A 59 -1.25 4.32 1.09
N ALA A 60 -2.42 4.95 0.96
CA ALA A 60 -3.53 4.77 1.88
C ALA A 60 -4.03 3.31 1.85
N GLU A 61 -4.18 2.73 0.66
CA GLU A 61 -4.56 1.32 0.51
C GLU A 61 -3.54 0.37 1.15
N GLN A 62 -2.23 0.58 0.91
CA GLN A 62 -1.17 -0.25 1.49
C GLN A 62 -1.12 -0.14 3.03
N THR A 63 -1.38 1.05 3.57
CA THR A 63 -1.44 1.25 5.03
C THR A 63 -2.63 0.50 5.64
N GLU A 64 -3.78 0.55 4.99
CA GLU A 64 -4.98 -0.16 5.45
C GLU A 64 -4.81 -1.68 5.36
N GLU A 65 -4.16 -2.17 4.30
CA GLU A 65 -3.82 -3.59 4.16
C GLU A 65 -2.88 -4.05 5.30
N ALA A 66 -1.82 -3.28 5.58
CA ALA A 66 -0.91 -3.57 6.68
C ALA A 66 -1.62 -3.54 8.04
N ARG A 67 -2.54 -2.59 8.24
CA ARG A 67 -3.39 -2.49 9.44
C ARG A 67 -4.24 -3.75 9.60
N ARG A 68 -4.89 -4.21 8.53
CA ARG A 68 -5.73 -5.43 8.54
C ARG A 68 -4.92 -6.67 8.89
N MET A 69 -3.73 -6.81 8.30
CA MET A 69 -2.82 -7.92 8.58
C MET A 69 -2.33 -7.91 10.05
N ALA A 70 -2.05 -6.74 10.62
CA ALA A 70 -1.67 -6.62 12.03
C ALA A 70 -2.79 -7.05 12.97
N LEU A 71 -4.03 -6.65 12.70
CA LEU A 71 -5.20 -7.05 13.48
C LEU A 71 -5.46 -8.56 13.39
N TRP A 72 -5.29 -9.15 12.20
CA TRP A 72 -5.39 -10.60 12.02
C TRP A 72 -4.33 -11.37 12.82
N ARG A 73 -3.08 -10.90 12.83
CA ARG A 73 -2.01 -11.52 13.65
C ARG A 73 -2.33 -11.51 15.14
N GLN A 74 -2.85 -10.40 15.66
CA GLN A 74 -3.23 -10.27 17.06
C GLN A 74 -4.43 -11.17 17.42
N ALA A 75 -5.43 -11.29 16.55
CA ALA A 75 -6.59 -12.15 16.76
C ALA A 75 -6.23 -13.65 16.73
N ASN A 76 -5.28 -14.04 15.88
CA ASN A 76 -4.74 -15.41 15.84
C ASN A 76 -3.94 -15.74 17.10
N GLU A 77 -3.15 -14.80 17.63
CA GLU A 77 -2.40 -14.98 18.87
C GLU A 77 -3.31 -15.04 20.12
N ALA A 78 -4.43 -14.34 20.12
CA ALA A 78 -5.43 -14.42 21.18
C ALA A 78 -6.32 -15.68 21.11
N SER A 79 -6.32 -16.39 19.99
CA SER A 79 -7.13 -17.58 19.75
C SER A 79 -6.31 -18.86 19.97
N PHE A 80 -5.93 -19.14 21.22
CA PHE A 80 -5.46 -20.48 21.62
C PHE A 80 -6.33 -21.07 22.76
N PRO A 81 -7.44 -21.74 22.44
CA PRO A 81 -8.32 -22.37 23.44
C PRO A 81 -7.97 -23.85 23.76
N GLU A 82 -6.93 -24.45 23.18
CA GLU A 82 -6.79 -25.93 23.15
C GLU A 82 -5.79 -26.56 24.14
N VAL A 83 -5.23 -25.82 25.11
CA VAL A 83 -4.34 -26.44 26.12
C VAL A 83 -5.09 -26.95 27.39
N TRP A 84 -6.40 -26.75 27.51
CA TRP A 84 -7.18 -27.18 28.71
C TRP A 84 -8.00 -28.47 28.58
N GLY A 85 -7.75 -29.30 27.57
CA GLY A 85 -8.16 -30.71 27.59
C GLY A 85 -7.19 -31.47 26.68
N ILE A 86 -6.50 -32.54 27.09
CA ILE A 86 -6.99 -33.71 27.80
C ILE A 86 -5.79 -34.38 28.49
N SER A 87 -5.91 -34.81 29.76
CA SER A 87 -5.34 -36.07 30.24
C SER A 87 -6.04 -36.51 31.52
N ARG A 88 -6.83 -37.57 31.39
CA ARG A 88 -7.46 -38.31 32.49
C ARG A 88 -6.40 -39.20 33.19
N THR A 89 -6.69 -39.51 34.45
CA THR A 89 -6.31 -40.74 35.19
C THR A 89 -4.95 -40.81 35.90
N HIS A 90 -5.00 -40.75 37.24
CA HIS A 90 -4.34 -41.63 38.24
C HIS A 90 -4.98 -41.26 39.60
N GLY A 91 -5.64 -42.11 40.39
CA GLY A 91 -5.37 -43.50 40.71
C GLY A 91 -4.68 -43.55 42.07
N THR A 92 -5.45 -43.70 43.16
CA THR A 92 -5.17 -44.42 44.44
C THR A 92 -6.28 -44.15 45.45
#